data_AF-A7SB76-F1
#
_entry.id   AF-A7SB76-F1
#
_cell.length_a   1.000
_cell.length_b   1.000
_cell.length_c   1.000
_cell.angle_alpha   90.00
_cell.angle_beta   90.00
_cell.angle_gamma   90.00
#
_symmetry.space_group_name_H-M   'P 1'
#
loop_
_entity.id
_entity.type
_entity.pdbx_description
1 polymer ?
#
loop_
_entity_poly.entity_id
_entity_poly.type
_entity_poly.pdbx_seq_one_letter_code
_entity_poly.pdbx_strand_id
1 'polypeptide(L)'
;EFRAIKILFYFIILACSTLGNGLVAYIICSTRSMKTSSNFLILNLAVCDLLTPLISIPFDFAVEESNYQWLYGEYMCKTLWPAATLTATSSALTLALISLDRYRLIMHPFKPRLTTKQIKLAIACIYVISVALVTPYVTML
;
A
#
# COMPACT_ATOMS: atom_id res chain seq x y z
N GLU A 1 1.23 14.08 28.61
CA GLU A 1 1.00 12.62 28.65
C GLU A 1 0.71 11.99 27.28
N PHE A 2 -0.50 12.10 26.70
CA PHE A 2 -0.85 11.35 25.48
C PHE A 2 -0.08 11.74 24.20
N ARG A 3 0.36 12.99 24.07
CA ARG A 3 1.06 13.51 22.88
C ARG A 3 2.40 12.80 22.62
N ALA A 4 3.22 12.62 23.65
CA ALA A 4 4.51 11.94 23.53
C ALA A 4 4.35 10.46 23.13
N ILE A 5 3.31 9.80 23.66
CA ILE A 5 2.98 8.41 23.34
C ILE A 5 2.60 8.29 21.85
N LYS A 6 1.74 9.18 21.33
CA LYS A 6 1.36 9.19 19.91
C LYS A 6 2.56 9.38 18.98
N ILE A 7 3.41 10.36 19.27
CA ILE A 7 4.62 10.63 18.48
C ILE A 7 5.54 9.40 18.46
N LEU A 8 5.72 8.75 19.60
CA LEU A 8 6.51 7.52 19.70
C LEU A 8 5.92 6.41 18.81
N PHE A 9 4.61 6.17 18.87
CA PHE A 9 3.97 5.16 18.02
C PHE A 9 4.07 5.49 16.53
N TYR A 10 3.83 6.74 16.14
CA TYR A 10 3.98 7.18 14.74
C TYR A 10 5.41 6.96 14.23
N PHE A 11 6.41 7.32 15.04
CA PHE A 11 7.81 7.10 14.69
C PHE A 11 8.13 5.61 14.53
N ILE A 12 7.68 4.76 15.48
CA ILE A 12 7.90 3.31 15.43
C ILE A 12 7.22 2.69 14.20
N ILE A 13 5.97 3.04 13.92
CA ILE A 13 5.23 2.50 12.77
C ILE A 13 5.91 2.93 11.46
N LEU A 14 6.27 4.20 11.33
CA LEU A 14 6.93 4.72 10.14
C LEU A 14 8.31 4.08 9.94
N ALA A 15 9.13 3.99 11.00
CA ALA A 15 10.45 3.37 10.94
C ALA A 15 10.36 1.87 10.61
N CYS A 16 9.47 1.14 11.27
CA CYS A 16 9.30 -0.30 11.02
C CYS A 16 8.77 -0.56 9.61
N SER A 17 7.78 0.20 9.15
CA SER A 17 7.25 0.05 7.79
C SER A 17 8.31 0.40 6.74
N THR A 18 9.01 1.52 6.89
CA THR A 18 10.02 1.96 5.93
C THR A 18 11.19 0.99 5.84
N LEU A 19 11.73 0.54 6.98
CA LEU A 19 12.82 -0.42 7.00
C LEU A 19 12.38 -1.80 6.51
N GLY A 20 11.25 -2.31 6.99
CA GLY A 20 10.74 -3.64 6.64
C GLY A 20 10.36 -3.73 5.16
N ASN A 21 9.43 -2.88 4.70
CA ASN A 21 8.96 -2.90 3.32
C ASN A 21 10.04 -2.40 2.34
N GLY A 22 10.89 -1.46 2.76
CA GLY A 22 12.04 -1.02 1.98
C GLY A 22 13.05 -2.14 1.73
N LEU A 23 13.36 -2.95 2.76
CA LEU A 23 14.25 -4.10 2.62
C LEU A 23 13.64 -5.17 1.69
N VAL A 24 12.35 -5.47 1.83
CA VAL A 24 11.63 -6.40 0.94
C VAL A 24 11.72 -5.94 -0.51
N ALA A 25 11.41 -4.66 -0.77
CA ALA A 25 11.50 -4.08 -2.11
C ALA A 25 12.94 -4.13 -2.66
N TYR A 26 13.93 -3.80 -1.83
CA TYR A 26 15.34 -3.84 -2.20
C TYR A 26 15.80 -5.25 -2.58
N ILE A 27 15.49 -6.27 -1.77
CA ILE A 27 15.90 -7.66 -2.00
C ILE A 27 15.32 -8.18 -3.32
N ILE A 28 14.04 -7.91 -3.60
CA ILE A 28 13.36 -8.34 -4.83
C ILE A 28 13.96 -7.64 -6.06
N CYS A 29 14.26 -6.35 -5.96
CA CYS A 29 14.83 -5.57 -7.06
C CYS A 29 16.30 -5.95 -7.35
N SER A 30 17.09 -6.19 -6.31
CA SER A 30 18.52 -6.52 -6.39
C SER A 30 18.75 -7.96 -6.84
N THR A 31 17.92 -8.91 -6.39
CA THR A 31 18.13 -10.34 -6.65
C THR A 31 17.41 -10.81 -7.92
N ARG A 32 18.15 -11.06 -9.01
CA ARG A 32 17.58 -11.48 -10.31
C ARG A 32 16.80 -12.80 -10.23
N SER A 33 17.23 -13.77 -9.42
CA SER A 33 16.54 -15.05 -9.25
C SER A 33 15.17 -14.90 -8.56
N MET A 34 14.97 -13.81 -7.82
CA MET A 34 13.72 -13.50 -7.12
C MET A 34 12.73 -12.71 -8.01
N LYS A 35 13.07 -12.39 -9.27
CA LYS A 35 12.17 -11.66 -10.18
C LYS A 35 11.14 -12.59 -10.83
N THR A 36 10.34 -13.25 -9.99
CA THR A 36 9.25 -14.15 -10.40
C THR A 36 7.91 -13.42 -10.40
N SER A 37 6.92 -13.97 -11.11
CA SER A 37 5.57 -13.41 -11.20
C SER A 37 4.96 -13.13 -9.81
N SER A 38 5.00 -14.09 -8.88
CA SER A 38 4.46 -13.91 -7.53
C SER A 38 5.21 -12.85 -6.71
N ASN A 39 6.51 -12.69 -6.93
CA ASN A 39 7.31 -11.69 -6.20
C ASN A 39 7.02 -10.26 -6.66
N PHE A 40 6.47 -10.05 -7.87
CA PHE A 40 5.95 -8.74 -8.27
C PHE A 40 4.72 -8.32 -7.46
N LEU A 41 3.89 -9.26 -7.00
CA LEU A 41 2.79 -8.94 -6.09
C LEU A 41 3.31 -8.50 -4.72
N ILE A 42 4.32 -9.20 -4.19
CA ILE A 42 4.97 -8.83 -2.93
C ILE A 42 5.63 -7.46 -3.05
N LEU A 43 6.24 -7.15 -4.20
CA LEU A 43 6.79 -5.82 -4.46
C LEU A 43 5.69 -4.74 -4.48
N ASN A 44 4.55 -4.98 -5.14
CA ASN A 44 3.43 -4.03 -5.13
C ASN A 44 2.89 -3.81 -3.72
N LEU A 45 2.80 -4.88 -2.91
CA LEU A 45 2.41 -4.83 -1.52
C LEU A 45 3.36 -3.94 -0.71
N ALA A 46 4.67 -4.21 -0.81
CA ALA A 46 5.70 -3.42 -0.13
C ALA A 46 5.64 -1.93 -0.51
N VAL A 47 5.38 -1.61 -1.79
CA VAL A 47 5.21 -0.21 -2.24
C VAL A 47 3.96 0.43 -1.62
N CYS A 48 2.83 -0.28 -1.56
CA CYS A 48 1.60 0.23 -0.94
C CYS A 48 1.79 0.47 0.57
N ASP A 49 2.48 -0.44 1.26
CA ASP A 49 2.73 -0.37 2.70
C ASP A 49 3.80 0.67 3.07
N LEU A 50 4.65 1.09 2.10
CA LEU A 50 5.51 2.27 2.24
C LEU A 50 4.71 3.56 2.05
N LEU A 51 3.94 3.65 0.96
CA LEU A 51 3.22 4.87 0.59
C LEU A 51 2.14 5.25 1.61
N THR A 52 1.38 4.26 2.11
CA THR A 52 0.28 4.51 3.04
C THR A 52 0.73 5.30 4.29
N PRO A 53 1.68 4.82 5.12
CA PRO A 53 2.15 5.56 6.29
C PRO A 53 2.96 6.81 5.94
N LEU A 54 3.66 6.85 4.81
CA LEU A 54 4.37 8.05 4.36
C LEU A 54 3.40 9.20 4.01
N ILE A 55 2.22 8.88 3.50
CA ILE A 55 1.18 9.85 3.17
C ILE A 55 0.32 10.16 4.39
N SER A 56 -0.05 9.16 5.21
CA SER A 56 -0.98 9.41 6.31
C SER A 56 -0.34 10.07 7.52
N ILE A 57 0.73 9.47 8.05
CA ILE A 57 1.32 9.83 9.36
C ILE A 57 1.80 11.29 9.44
N PRO A 58 2.63 11.80 8.52
CA PRO A 58 3.15 13.17 8.67
C PRO A 58 2.05 14.23 8.51
N PHE A 59 1.03 13.96 7.69
CA PHE A 59 -0.08 14.88 7.51
C PHE A 59 -1.08 14.82 8.65
N ASP A 60 -1.36 13.64 9.20
CA ASP A 60 -2.19 13.49 10.40
C ASP A 60 -1.55 14.21 11.58
N PHE A 61 -0.24 14.05 11.75
CA PHE A 61 0.53 14.74 12.77
C PHE A 61 0.49 16.27 12.59
N ALA A 62 0.68 16.76 11.36
CA ALA A 62 0.65 18.20 11.08
C ALA A 62 -0.73 18.83 11.37
N VAL A 63 -1.82 18.11 11.06
CA VAL A 63 -3.19 18.56 11.32
C VAL A 63 -3.48 18.57 12.81
N GLU A 64 -3.07 17.53 13.55
CA GLU A 64 -3.27 17.45 15.00
C GLU A 64 -2.53 18.60 15.72
N GLU A 65 -1.30 18.90 15.32
CA GLU A 65 -0.51 20.03 15.85
C GLU A 65 -1.13 21.40 15.52
N SER A 66 -1.86 21.50 14.41
CA SER A 66 -2.51 22.72 13.96
C SER A 66 -3.91 22.91 14.55
N ASN A 67 -4.24 22.28 15.68
CA ASN A 67 -5.59 22.28 16.27
C ASN A 67 -6.68 21.81 15.27
N TYR A 68 -6.37 20.79 14.47
CA TYR A 68 -7.24 20.26 13.42
C TYR A 68 -7.58 21.27 12.30
N GLN A 69 -6.77 22.32 12.14
CA GLN A 69 -6.87 23.24 11.01
C GLN A 69 -6.03 22.76 9.83
N TRP A 70 -6.67 22.64 8.65
CA TRP A 70 -5.99 22.25 7.43
C TRP A 70 -5.34 23.45 6.73
N LEU A 71 -4.01 23.48 6.70
CA LEU A 71 -3.22 24.60 6.18
C LEU A 71 -2.69 24.37 4.75
N TYR A 72 -2.83 23.16 4.20
CA TYR A 72 -2.23 22.76 2.91
C TYR A 72 -3.14 22.98 1.70
N GLY A 73 -4.25 23.71 1.88
CA GLY A 73 -5.23 24.02 0.82
C GLY A 73 -6.20 22.88 0.49
N GLU A 74 -7.37 23.23 -0.05
CA GLU A 74 -8.49 22.31 -0.25
C GLU A 74 -8.13 21.11 -1.16
N TYR A 75 -7.35 21.34 -2.21
CA TYR A 75 -6.92 20.28 -3.13
C TYR A 75 -6.11 19.17 -2.44
N MET A 76 -5.21 19.52 -1.52
CA MET A 76 -4.43 18.51 -0.80
C MET A 76 -5.32 17.75 0.18
N CYS A 77 -6.28 18.40 0.85
CA CYS A 77 -7.23 17.71 1.75
C CYS A 77 -8.05 16.64 1.00
N LYS A 78 -8.56 17.00 -0.17
CA LYS A 78 -9.38 16.11 -1.02
C LYS A 78 -8.60 15.02 -1.75
N THR A 79 -7.27 15.02 -1.69
CA THR A 79 -6.43 14.03 -2.39
C THR A 79 -5.65 13.14 -1.43
N LEU A 80 -5.21 13.66 -0.28
CA LEU A 80 -4.34 12.94 0.64
C LEU A 80 -5.00 11.73 1.31
N TRP A 81 -6.16 11.92 1.94
CA TRP A 81 -6.87 10.82 2.61
C TRP A 81 -7.41 9.79 1.63
N PRO A 82 -7.96 10.20 0.46
CA PRO A 82 -8.31 9.24 -0.57
C PRO A 82 -7.11 8.47 -1.11
N ALA A 83 -5.95 9.12 -1.29
CA ALA A 83 -4.73 8.44 -1.75
C ALA A 83 -4.25 7.40 -0.74
N ALA A 84 -4.22 7.72 0.56
CA ALA A 84 -3.88 6.76 1.61
C ALA A 84 -4.88 5.58 1.68
N THR A 85 -6.17 5.88 1.50
CA THR A 85 -7.23 4.85 1.45
C THR A 85 -7.07 3.95 0.22
N LEU A 86 -6.70 4.53 -0.93
CA LEU A 86 -6.45 3.81 -2.18
C LEU A 86 -5.26 2.87 -2.06
N THR A 87 -4.14 3.31 -1.47
CA THR A 87 -2.96 2.47 -1.26
C THR A 87 -3.25 1.35 -0.25
N ALA A 88 -3.98 1.63 0.83
CA ALA A 88 -4.42 0.62 1.79
C ALA A 88 -5.36 -0.43 1.14
N THR A 89 -6.31 0.01 0.32
CA THR A 89 -7.23 -0.89 -0.41
C THR A 89 -6.47 -1.74 -1.42
N SER A 90 -5.50 -1.16 -2.14
CA SER A 90 -4.63 -1.87 -3.06
C SER A 90 -3.78 -2.94 -2.35
N SER A 91 -3.26 -2.63 -1.16
CA SER A 91 -2.52 -3.58 -0.31
C SER A 91 -3.39 -4.79 0.06
N ALA A 92 -4.62 -4.55 0.53
CA ALA A 92 -5.58 -5.61 0.88
C ALA A 92 -5.96 -6.50 -0.32
N LEU A 93 -6.24 -5.90 -1.48
CA LEU A 93 -6.54 -6.65 -2.71
C LEU A 93 -5.31 -7.43 -3.22
N THR A 94 -4.11 -6.88 -3.04
CA THR A 94 -2.86 -7.58 -3.37
C THR A 94 -2.67 -8.81 -2.47
N LEU A 95 -2.94 -8.71 -1.17
CA LEU A 95 -2.92 -9.83 -0.23
C LEU A 95 -3.93 -10.93 -0.61
N ALA A 96 -5.13 -10.54 -1.02
CA ALA A 96 -6.14 -11.47 -1.51
C ALA A 96 -5.64 -12.21 -2.77
N LEU A 97 -5.03 -11.49 -3.71
CA LEU A 97 -4.48 -12.09 -4.91
C LEU A 97 -3.27 -13.00 -4.64
N ILE A 98 -2.39 -12.64 -3.70
CA ILE A 98 -1.30 -13.50 -3.23
C ILE A 98 -1.88 -14.81 -2.67
N SER A 99 -2.92 -14.70 -1.85
CA SER A 99 -3.59 -15.87 -1.25
C SER A 99 -4.19 -16.79 -2.32
N LEU A 100 -4.81 -16.21 -3.36
CA LEU A 100 -5.34 -16.96 -4.50
C LEU A 100 -4.24 -17.61 -5.35
N ASP A 101 -3.12 -16.93 -5.59
CA ASP A 101 -1.95 -17.50 -6.28
C ASP A 101 -1.40 -18.71 -5.53
N ARG A 102 -1.24 -18.58 -4.20
CA ARG A 102 -0.76 -19.68 -3.34
C ARG A 102 -1.73 -20.84 -3.31
N TYR A 103 -3.03 -20.57 -3.17
CA TYR A 103 -4.07 -21.59 -3.25
C TYR A 103 -4.00 -22.36 -4.57
N ARG A 104 -3.89 -21.66 -5.71
CA ARG A 104 -3.81 -22.29 -7.03
C ARG A 104 -2.56 -23.17 -7.17
N LEU A 105 -1.40 -22.71 -6.68
CA LEU A 105 -0.15 -23.47 -6.73
C LEU A 105 -0.23 -24.77 -5.92
N ILE A 106 -0.95 -24.77 -4.80
CA ILE A 106 -1.11 -25.95 -3.93
C ILE A 106 -2.14 -26.92 -4.49
N MET A 107 -3.34 -26.42 -4.86
CA MET A 107 -4.46 -27.26 -5.28
C MET A 107 -4.38 -27.72 -6.74
N HIS A 108 -3.62 -27.02 -7.59
CA HIS A 108 -3.51 -27.33 -9.01
C HIS A 108 -2.04 -27.35 -9.48
N PRO A 109 -1.24 -28.33 -9.01
CA PRO A 109 0.20 -28.39 -9.28
C PRO A 109 0.56 -28.54 -10.77
N PHE A 110 -0.35 -29.07 -11.59
CA PHE A 110 -0.14 -29.25 -13.04
C PHE A 110 -0.56 -28.03 -13.87
N LYS A 111 -1.20 -27.01 -13.28
CA LYS A 111 -1.56 -25.79 -14.02
C LYS A 111 -0.33 -24.88 -14.18
N PRO A 112 -0.15 -24.24 -15.35
CA PRO A 112 0.97 -23.34 -15.56
C PRO A 112 0.92 -22.16 -14.58
N ARG A 113 2.10 -21.73 -14.11
CA ARG A 113 2.25 -20.56 -13.24
C ARG A 113 1.78 -19.30 -13.98
N LEU A 114 1.26 -18.33 -13.23
CA LEU A 114 0.87 -17.04 -13.79
C LEU A 114 2.08 -16.36 -14.46
N THR A 115 1.86 -15.87 -15.67
CA THR A 115 2.90 -15.13 -16.40
C THR A 115 3.06 -13.72 -15.82
N THR A 116 4.23 -13.12 -16.01
CA THR A 116 4.48 -11.73 -15.56
C THR A 116 3.48 -10.74 -16.17
N LYS A 117 3.02 -11.00 -17.41
CA LYS A 117 1.97 -10.19 -18.07
C LYS A 117 0.64 -10.27 -17.33
N GLN A 118 0.22 -11.47 -16.93
CA GLN A 118 -1.02 -11.68 -16.17
C GLN A 118 -0.95 -11.01 -14.79
N ILE A 119 0.18 -11.09 -14.10
CA ILE A 119 0.36 -10.40 -12.81
C ILE A 119 0.30 -8.88 -12.98
N LYS A 120 1.00 -8.32 -13.98
CA LYS A 120 0.93 -6.87 -14.24
C LYS A 120 -0.49 -6.42 -14.56
N LEU A 121 -1.23 -7.20 -15.35
CA LEU A 121 -2.64 -6.94 -15.61
C LEU A 121 -3.48 -7.01 -14.34
N ALA A 122 -3.24 -8.01 -13.47
CA ALA A 122 -3.97 -8.14 -12.22
C ALA A 122 -3.69 -6.96 -11.27
N ILE A 123 -2.44 -6.48 -11.19
CA ILE A 123 -2.08 -5.27 -10.44
C ILE A 123 -2.81 -4.06 -11.02
N ALA A 124 -2.85 -3.90 -12.35
CA ALA A 124 -3.60 -2.81 -12.98
C ALA A 124 -5.10 -2.89 -12.63
N CYS A 125 -5.71 -4.08 -12.66
CA CYS A 125 -7.09 -4.28 -12.23
C CYS A 125 -7.30 -3.93 -10.75
N ILE A 126 -6.36 -4.28 -9.87
CA ILE A 126 -6.41 -3.90 -8.45
C ILE A 126 -6.49 -2.38 -8.32
N TYR A 127 -5.62 -1.63 -9.01
CA TYR A 127 -5.67 -0.17 -8.96
C TYR A 127 -6.97 0.40 -9.52
N VAL A 128 -7.49 -0.14 -10.62
CA VAL A 128 -8.79 0.28 -11.19
C VAL A 128 -9.92 0.04 -10.20
N ILE A 129 -9.97 -1.13 -9.56
CA ILE A 129 -10.98 -1.46 -8.54
C ILE A 129 -10.82 -0.55 -7.32
N SER A 130 -9.60 -0.34 -6.82
CA SER A 130 -9.33 0.56 -5.70
C SER A 130 -9.78 1.99 -6.01
N VAL A 131 -9.50 2.50 -7.21
CA VAL A 131 -9.98 3.83 -7.65
C VAL A 131 -11.50 3.87 -7.66
N ALA A 132 -12.17 2.86 -8.23
CA ALA A 132 -13.62 2.81 -8.27
C ALA A 132 -14.24 2.81 -6.86
N LEU A 133 -13.64 2.09 -5.91
CA LEU A 133 -14.07 2.05 -4.51
C LEU A 133 -13.82 3.37 -3.76
N VAL A 134 -12.75 4.08 -4.09
CA VAL A 134 -12.37 5.35 -3.44
C VAL A 134 -13.03 6.57 -4.09
N THR A 135 -13.47 6.48 -5.34
CA THR A 135 -14.19 7.56 -6.05
C THR A 135 -15.35 8.17 -5.24
N PRO A 136 -16.28 7.38 -4.64
CA PRO A 136 -17.35 7.98 -3.82
C PRO A 136 -16.82 8.73 -2.60
N TYR A 137 -15.71 8.27 -2.01
CA TYR A 137 -15.07 8.94 -0.87
C TYR A 137 -14.50 10.30 -1.27
N VAL A 138 -13.90 10.42 -2.47
CA VAL A 138 -13.43 11.71 -3.01
C VAL A 138 -14.58 12.66 -3.29
N THR A 139 -15.69 12.18 -3.87
CA THR A 139 -16.83 13.05 -4.22
C THR A 139 -17.60 13.59 -3.02
N MET A 140 -17.49 12.92 -1.87
CA MET A 140 -18.15 13.34 -0.62
C MET A 140 -17.31 14.32 0.20
N LEU A 141 -16.02 14.48 -0.13
CA LEU A 141 -15.08 15.42 0.51
C LEU A 141 -15.12 16.79 -0.17
#